data_AF-A0A9D9MF57-F1
#
_entry.id   AF-A0A9D9MF57-F1
#
_cell.length_a   1.000
_cell.length_b   1.000
_cell.length_c   1.000
_cell.angle_alpha   90.00
_cell.angle_beta   90.00
_cell.angle_gamma   90.00
#
_symmetry.space_group_name_H-M   'P 1'
#
loop_
_entity.id
_entity.type
_entity.pdbx_description
1 polymer ?
#
loop_
_entity_poly.entity_id
_entity_poly.type
_entity_poly.pdbx_seq_one_letter_code
_entity_poly.pdbx_strand_id
1 'polypeptide(L)'
;MAWADVPAHQWLLLGCAVLILLLIPEIRNLLPALSGCLSRSRGNLEVEHSLSVARTRDQSARLLAIPFLLMADRYGLYSPSLVPGIGEPWLRLAVLFGALMAYFALRRILHVVLLSIPVLRLNSESRSAITRGIYNYFICNVLIMLLSISVLYVFKAGDATVRWVLWAEMAAFWLLAIVRESQILHVFCSTLVTFLYLCGLELLPAGALIVSGFLL
;
A
#
# COMPACT_ATOMS: atom_id res chain seq x y z
N MET A 1 -3.40 -15.45 -25.63
CA MET A 1 -3.78 -14.02 -25.64
C MET A 1 -2.83 -13.30 -24.72
N ALA A 2 -2.12 -12.30 -25.22
CA ALA A 2 -1.34 -11.42 -24.37
C ALA A 2 -2.31 -10.59 -23.50
N TRP A 3 -1.90 -10.25 -22.28
CA TRP A 3 -2.72 -9.48 -21.34
C TRP A 3 -3.23 -8.14 -21.94
N ALA A 4 -2.43 -7.55 -22.84
CA ALA A 4 -2.74 -6.32 -23.56
C ALA A 4 -3.78 -6.47 -24.68
N ASP A 5 -4.12 -7.69 -25.10
CA ASP A 5 -5.08 -7.94 -26.20
C ASP A 5 -6.54 -7.84 -25.73
N VAL A 6 -6.75 -7.76 -24.41
CA VAL A 6 -8.08 -7.61 -23.83
C VAL A 6 -8.49 -6.12 -23.89
N PRO A 7 -9.57 -5.76 -24.60
CA PRO A 7 -9.97 -4.35 -24.78
C PRO A 7 -10.30 -3.67 -23.46
N ALA A 8 -10.83 -4.40 -22.47
CA ALA A 8 -11.10 -3.86 -21.13
C ALA A 8 -9.82 -3.35 -20.44
N HIS A 9 -8.69 -4.06 -20.57
CA HIS A 9 -7.43 -3.63 -19.98
C HIS A 9 -6.88 -2.37 -20.67
N GLN A 10 -7.08 -2.23 -21.99
CA GLN A 10 -6.63 -1.05 -22.73
C GLN A 10 -7.37 0.21 -22.27
N TRP A 11 -8.69 0.14 -22.10
CA TRP A 11 -9.49 1.26 -21.58
C TRP A 11 -9.12 1.60 -20.13
N LEU A 12 -8.89 0.59 -19.29
CA LEU A 12 -8.46 0.79 -17.90
C LEU A 12 -7.06 1.41 -17.82
N LEU A 13 -6.12 0.97 -18.66
CA LEU A 13 -4.79 1.56 -18.76
C LEU A 13 -4.85 3.02 -19.19
N LEU A 14 -5.64 3.33 -20.22
CA LEU A 14 -5.83 4.70 -20.69
C LEU A 14 -6.44 5.58 -19.59
N GLY A 15 -7.48 5.09 -18.92
CA GLY A 15 -8.10 5.76 -17.77
C GLY A 15 -7.11 5.98 -16.64
N CYS A 16 -6.24 5.01 -16.34
CA CYS A 16 -5.20 5.16 -15.32
C CYS A 16 -4.11 6.14 -15.71
N ALA A 17 -3.69 6.18 -16.99
CA ALA A 17 -2.76 7.17 -17.47
C ALA A 17 -3.33 8.59 -17.29
N VAL A 18 -4.59 8.82 -17.68
CA VAL A 18 -5.28 10.10 -17.46
C VAL A 18 -5.39 10.42 -15.97
N LEU A 19 -5.77 9.45 -15.14
CA LEU A 19 -5.88 9.64 -13.70
C LEU A 19 -4.54 10.03 -13.07
N ILE A 20 -3.44 9.36 -13.45
CA ILE A 20 -2.09 9.70 -12.98
C ILE A 20 -1.73 11.13 -13.39
N LEU A 21 -2.00 11.51 -14.65
CA LEU A 21 -1.73 12.88 -15.14
C LEU A 21 -2.50 13.94 -14.32
N LEU A 22 -3.76 13.67 -13.98
CA LEU A 22 -4.57 14.56 -13.13
C LEU A 22 -4.03 14.63 -11.69
N LEU A 23 -3.39 13.57 -11.20
CA LEU A 23 -2.85 13.48 -9.85
C LEU A 23 -1.47 14.12 -9.67
N ILE A 24 -0.75 14.40 -10.77
CA ILE A 24 0.60 15.02 -10.74
C ILE A 24 0.67 16.26 -9.84
N PRO A 25 -0.22 17.28 -9.94
CA PRO A 25 -0.14 18.46 -9.09
C PRO A 25 -0.32 18.13 -7.60
N GLU A 26 -1.22 17.21 -7.26
CA GLU A 26 -1.43 16.76 -5.89
C GLU A 26 -0.19 16.03 -5.34
N ILE A 27 0.37 15.10 -6.13
CA ILE A 27 1.59 14.36 -5.77
C ILE A 27 2.77 15.31 -5.59
N ARG A 28 2.91 16.31 -6.46
CA ARG A 28 3.97 17.34 -6.36
C ARG A 28 3.87 18.12 -5.05
N ASN A 29 2.66 18.46 -4.63
CA ASN A 29 2.44 19.16 -3.36
C ASN A 29 2.65 18.24 -2.14
N LEU A 30 2.41 16.93 -2.29
CA LEU A 30 2.56 15.94 -1.24
C LEU A 30 4.03 15.49 -1.04
N LEU A 31 4.84 15.54 -2.10
CA LEU A 31 6.23 15.06 -2.13
C LEU A 31 7.11 15.57 -0.97
N PRO A 32 7.12 16.87 -0.61
CA PRO A 32 7.89 17.37 0.52
C PRO A 32 7.50 16.68 1.84
N ALA A 33 6.20 16.52 2.07
CA ALA A 33 5.68 15.86 3.28
C ALA A 33 6.05 14.38 3.30
N LEU A 34 5.90 13.67 2.17
CA LEU A 34 6.30 12.27 2.04
C LEU A 34 7.79 12.06 2.28
N SER A 35 8.64 12.95 1.75
CA SER A 35 10.09 12.89 1.98
C SER A 35 10.46 13.03 3.47
N GLY A 36 9.70 13.84 4.21
CA GLY A 36 9.76 13.93 5.66
C GLY A 36 9.43 12.59 6.32
N CYS A 37 8.38 11.89 5.88
CA CYS A 37 7.98 10.59 6.42
C CYS A 37 8.99 9.47 6.13
N LEU A 38 9.70 9.54 5.00
CA LEU A 38 10.75 8.59 4.65
C LEU A 38 12.01 8.77 5.50
N SER A 39 12.33 10.00 5.88
CA SER A 39 13.55 10.34 6.64
C SER A 39 13.36 10.24 8.16
N ARG A 40 12.22 10.70 8.69
CA ARG A 40 11.96 10.80 10.14
C ARG A 40 10.59 10.24 10.52
N SER A 41 10.52 9.54 11.66
CA SER A 41 9.24 9.07 12.23
C SER A 41 8.26 10.21 12.52
N ARG A 42 8.77 11.36 12.99
CA ARG A 42 7.98 12.58 13.22
C ARG A 42 7.31 13.13 11.95
N GLY A 43 7.80 12.78 10.77
CA GLY A 43 7.15 13.19 9.51
C GLY A 43 5.71 12.68 9.41
N ASN A 44 5.44 11.46 9.89
CA ASN A 44 4.07 10.92 9.92
C ASN A 44 3.14 11.72 10.85
N LEU A 45 3.67 12.25 11.96
CA LEU A 45 2.91 13.10 12.88
C LEU A 45 2.64 14.49 12.27
N GLU A 46 3.64 15.07 11.60
CA GLU A 46 3.51 16.38 10.92
C GLU A 46 2.46 16.36 9.81
N VAL A 47 2.35 15.25 9.07
CA VAL A 47 1.30 15.06 8.06
C VAL A 47 -0.09 15.09 8.69
N GLU A 48 -0.29 14.45 9.84
CA GLU A 48 -1.59 14.42 10.53
C GLU A 48 -1.95 15.76 11.17
N HIS A 49 -0.96 16.58 11.54
CA HIS A 49 -1.19 17.92 12.07
C HIS A 49 -1.77 18.87 11.01
N SER A 50 -1.51 18.62 9.71
CA SER A 50 -2.04 19.42 8.61
C SER A 50 -3.22 18.72 7.93
N LEU A 51 -4.44 19.16 8.24
CA LEU A 51 -5.67 18.58 7.69
C LEU A 51 -5.72 18.58 6.16
N SER A 52 -5.19 19.62 5.50
CA SER A 52 -5.15 19.68 4.05
C SER A 52 -4.23 18.60 3.46
N VAL A 53 -3.03 18.44 4.01
CA VAL A 53 -2.04 17.45 3.56
C VAL A 53 -2.55 16.04 3.84
N ALA A 54 -3.08 15.77 5.04
CA ALA A 54 -3.67 14.47 5.38
C ALA A 54 -4.83 14.11 4.44
N ARG A 55 -5.70 15.06 4.11
CA ARG A 55 -6.82 14.85 3.17
C ARG A 55 -6.33 14.57 1.75
N THR A 56 -5.38 15.36 1.25
CA THR A 56 -4.78 15.12 -0.07
C THR A 56 -4.11 13.76 -0.11
N ARG A 57 -3.33 13.37 0.91
CA ARG A 57 -2.76 12.01 1.02
C ARG A 57 -3.83 10.94 0.93
N ASP A 58 -4.89 11.03 1.74
CA ASP A 58 -5.94 10.00 1.78
C ASP A 58 -6.69 9.89 0.45
N GLN A 59 -6.87 11.00 -0.25
CA GLN A 59 -7.41 11.02 -1.61
C GLN A 59 -6.45 10.40 -2.61
N SER A 60 -5.18 10.82 -2.62
CA SER A 60 -4.18 10.30 -3.55
C SER A 60 -3.92 8.81 -3.35
N ALA A 61 -3.88 8.31 -2.10
CA ALA A 61 -3.72 6.88 -1.80
C ALA A 61 -4.86 6.04 -2.38
N ARG A 62 -6.12 6.50 -2.26
CA ARG A 62 -7.28 5.82 -2.84
C ARG A 62 -7.24 5.82 -4.37
N LEU A 63 -6.85 6.92 -4.98
CA LEU A 63 -6.75 7.03 -6.44
C LEU A 63 -5.59 6.20 -7.00
N LEU A 64 -4.46 6.15 -6.29
CA LEU A 64 -3.31 5.31 -6.64
C LEU A 64 -3.51 3.81 -6.37
N ALA A 65 -4.58 3.42 -5.68
CA ALA A 65 -4.96 2.01 -5.59
C ALA A 65 -5.30 1.41 -6.97
N ILE A 66 -5.87 2.21 -7.88
CA ILE A 66 -6.24 1.74 -9.22
C ILE A 66 -5.02 1.33 -10.06
N PRO A 67 -3.99 2.18 -10.26
CA PRO A 67 -2.79 1.76 -10.98
C PRO A 67 -2.07 0.61 -10.27
N PHE A 68 -2.07 0.56 -8.93
CA PHE A 68 -1.53 -0.59 -8.19
C PHE A 68 -2.20 -1.90 -8.58
N LEU A 69 -3.53 -1.94 -8.65
CA LEU A 69 -4.29 -3.14 -9.01
C LEU A 69 -4.02 -3.60 -10.44
N LEU A 70 -3.87 -2.67 -11.38
CA LEU A 70 -3.50 -3.01 -12.76
C LEU A 70 -2.09 -3.57 -12.86
N MET A 71 -1.13 -3.02 -12.11
CA MET A 71 0.22 -3.58 -12.03
C MET A 71 0.21 -4.98 -11.40
N ALA A 72 -0.59 -5.16 -10.33
CA ALA A 72 -0.75 -6.44 -9.66
C ALA A 72 -1.36 -7.51 -10.57
N ASP A 73 -2.36 -7.19 -11.38
CA ASP A 73 -2.95 -8.10 -12.36
C ASP A 73 -1.98 -8.40 -13.53
N ARG A 74 -1.32 -7.37 -14.10
CA ARG A 74 -0.41 -7.53 -15.25
C ARG A 74 0.78 -8.44 -14.96
N TYR A 75 1.38 -8.29 -13.77
CA TYR A 75 2.58 -9.02 -13.37
C TYR A 75 2.29 -10.19 -12.44
N GLY A 76 1.02 -10.45 -12.12
CA GLY A 76 0.62 -11.56 -11.24
C GLY A 76 1.23 -11.46 -9.85
N LEU A 77 1.16 -10.28 -9.22
CA LEU A 77 1.67 -10.07 -7.85
C LEU A 77 0.86 -10.84 -6.80
N TYR A 78 -0.40 -11.14 -7.11
CA TYR A 78 -1.29 -11.93 -6.29
C TYR A 78 -2.15 -12.79 -7.22
N SER A 79 -1.96 -14.11 -7.16
CA SER A 79 -2.69 -15.08 -7.96
C SER A 79 -3.39 -16.08 -7.02
N PRO A 80 -4.70 -15.93 -6.79
CA PRO A 80 -5.46 -16.90 -6.01
C PRO A 80 -5.44 -18.25 -6.72
N SER A 81 -5.02 -19.29 -6.00
CA SER A 81 -4.89 -20.67 -6.45
C SER A 81 -6.20 -21.49 -6.41
N LEU A 82 -7.21 -21.08 -5.62
CA LEU A 82 -8.53 -21.74 -5.50
C LEU A 82 -9.57 -21.29 -6.50
N VAL A 83 -9.33 -20.26 -7.32
CA VAL A 83 -10.21 -19.99 -8.47
C VAL A 83 -9.51 -20.31 -9.79
N PRO A 84 -9.11 -21.59 -10.02
CA PRO A 84 -8.64 -22.04 -11.32
C PRO A 84 -9.83 -22.00 -12.27
N GLY A 85 -9.99 -20.90 -13.00
CA GLY A 85 -11.15 -20.70 -13.88
C GLY A 85 -11.66 -19.28 -13.99
N ILE A 86 -11.06 -18.28 -13.33
CA ILE A 86 -11.34 -16.88 -13.65
C ILE A 86 -10.72 -16.56 -15.02
N GLY A 87 -11.41 -16.94 -16.09
CA GLY A 87 -11.08 -16.55 -17.45
C GLY A 87 -11.35 -15.07 -17.70
N GLU A 88 -12.26 -14.48 -16.91
CA GLU A 88 -12.72 -13.12 -17.12
C GLU A 88 -11.85 -12.06 -16.41
N PRO A 89 -11.28 -11.10 -17.16
CA PRO A 89 -10.30 -10.13 -16.66
C PRO A 89 -10.83 -9.22 -15.55
N TRP A 90 -12.12 -8.84 -15.60
CA TRP A 90 -12.74 -7.98 -14.59
C TRP A 90 -12.92 -8.70 -13.25
N LEU A 91 -13.13 -10.02 -13.26
CA LEU A 91 -13.29 -10.80 -12.03
C LEU A 91 -11.95 -10.94 -11.30
N ARG A 92 -10.83 -11.06 -12.02
CA ARG A 92 -9.48 -11.03 -11.41
C ARG A 92 -9.20 -9.71 -10.71
N LEU A 93 -9.48 -8.59 -11.40
CA LEU A 93 -9.34 -7.26 -10.80
C LEU A 93 -10.25 -7.08 -9.58
N ALA A 94 -11.47 -7.60 -9.62
CA ALA A 94 -12.40 -7.56 -8.48
C ALA A 94 -11.86 -8.36 -7.27
N VAL A 95 -11.25 -9.53 -7.50
CA VAL A 95 -10.62 -10.33 -6.43
C VAL A 95 -9.41 -9.60 -5.85
N LEU A 96 -8.56 -9.00 -6.68
CA LEU A 96 -7.41 -8.19 -6.24
C LEU A 96 -7.86 -6.98 -5.40
N PHE A 97 -8.90 -6.28 -5.87
CA PHE A 97 -9.49 -5.17 -5.15
C PHE A 97 -10.07 -5.64 -3.81
N GLY A 98 -10.79 -6.76 -3.81
CA GLY A 98 -11.32 -7.39 -2.60
C GLY A 98 -10.23 -7.75 -1.60
N ALA A 99 -9.12 -8.33 -2.05
CA ALA A 99 -7.98 -8.68 -1.21
C ALA A 99 -7.31 -7.44 -0.60
N LEU A 100 -7.11 -6.39 -1.40
CA LEU A 100 -6.56 -5.11 -0.92
C LEU A 100 -7.49 -4.46 0.11
N MET A 101 -8.80 -4.44 -0.16
CA MET A 101 -9.80 -3.90 0.76
C MET A 101 -9.90 -4.71 2.05
N ALA A 102 -9.86 -6.04 1.95
CA ALA A 102 -9.86 -6.93 3.11
C ALA A 102 -8.63 -6.70 3.99
N TYR A 103 -7.44 -6.53 3.39
CA TYR A 103 -6.23 -6.16 4.11
C TYR A 103 -6.39 -4.85 4.89
N PHE A 104 -6.84 -3.77 4.22
CA PHE A 104 -7.04 -2.48 4.88
C PHE A 104 -8.15 -2.52 5.94
N ALA A 105 -9.22 -3.27 5.72
CA ALA A 105 -10.31 -3.42 6.68
C ALA A 105 -9.86 -4.18 7.92
N LEU A 106 -9.19 -5.32 7.74
CA LEU A 106 -8.65 -6.13 8.84
C LEU A 106 -7.64 -5.32 9.65
N ARG A 107 -6.71 -4.65 8.97
CA ARG A 107 -5.75 -3.74 9.61
C ARG A 107 -6.46 -2.65 10.42
N ARG A 108 -7.48 -2.00 9.86
CA ARG A 108 -8.24 -0.95 10.56
C ARG A 108 -8.94 -1.50 11.81
N ILE A 109 -9.56 -2.68 11.73
CA ILE A 109 -10.19 -3.34 12.87
C ILE A 109 -9.15 -3.62 13.96
N LEU A 110 -8.00 -4.18 13.59
CA LEU A 110 -6.92 -4.47 14.53
C LEU A 110 -6.37 -3.20 15.20
N HIS A 111 -6.18 -2.11 14.45
CA HIS A 111 -5.81 -0.81 15.05
C HIS A 111 -6.87 -0.30 16.02
N VAL A 112 -8.17 -0.39 15.67
CA VAL A 112 -9.24 0.04 16.58
C VAL A 112 -9.23 -0.80 17.85
N VAL A 113 -9.11 -2.13 17.76
CA VAL A 113 -9.14 -3.02 18.93
C VAL A 113 -7.89 -2.84 19.79
N LEU A 114 -6.69 -2.96 19.19
CA LEU A 114 -5.43 -2.98 19.94
C LEU A 114 -5.04 -1.59 20.47
N LEU A 115 -5.27 -0.52 19.71
CA LEU A 115 -4.94 0.83 20.19
C LEU A 115 -5.99 1.37 21.18
N SER A 116 -7.17 0.76 21.29
CA SER A 116 -8.16 1.15 22.32
C SER A 116 -7.87 0.56 23.70
N ILE A 117 -6.84 -0.28 23.82
CA ILE A 117 -6.38 -0.79 25.11
C ILE A 117 -5.85 0.40 25.94
N PRO A 118 -6.36 0.62 27.17
CA PRO A 118 -6.08 1.82 27.97
C PRO A 118 -4.61 1.97 28.41
N VAL A 119 -3.78 0.94 28.18
CA VAL A 119 -2.33 0.97 28.36
C VAL A 119 -1.68 1.97 27.40
N LEU A 120 -2.22 2.14 26.19
CA LEU A 120 -1.73 3.12 25.20
C LEU A 120 -2.49 4.45 25.36
N ARG A 121 -1.95 5.34 26.19
CA ARG A 121 -2.42 6.74 26.30
C ARG A 121 -1.95 7.59 25.11
N LEU A 122 -2.30 7.17 23.89
CA LEU A 122 -2.00 7.91 22.67
C LEU A 122 -2.93 9.10 22.52
N ASN A 123 -2.38 10.26 22.15
CA ASN A 123 -3.19 11.37 21.65
C ASN A 123 -3.83 11.01 20.29
N SER A 124 -4.87 11.75 19.91
CA SER A 124 -5.60 11.53 18.65
C SER A 124 -4.69 11.60 17.42
N GLU A 125 -3.70 12.48 17.42
CA GLU A 125 -2.74 12.66 16.33
C GLU A 125 -1.81 11.45 16.17
N SER A 126 -1.18 10.96 17.24
CA SER A 126 -0.30 9.78 17.17
C SER A 126 -1.08 8.54 16.78
N ARG A 127 -2.32 8.41 17.27
CA ARG A 127 -3.22 7.32 16.85
C ARG A 127 -3.51 7.40 15.35
N SER A 128 -3.81 8.59 14.82
CA SER A 128 -4.05 8.78 13.39
C SER A 128 -2.79 8.49 12.57
N ALA A 129 -1.62 8.95 13.03
CA ALA A 129 -0.34 8.76 12.35
C ALA A 129 0.06 7.28 12.26
N ILE A 130 -0.18 6.51 13.32
CA ILE A 130 0.02 5.05 13.34
C ILE A 130 -0.97 4.36 12.38
N THR A 131 -2.24 4.76 12.41
CA THR A 131 -3.30 4.09 11.63
C THR A 131 -3.21 4.38 10.12
N ARG A 132 -2.91 5.63 9.75
CA ARG A 132 -2.91 6.11 8.36
C ARG A 132 -1.51 6.29 7.78
N GLY A 133 -0.46 6.11 8.58
CA GLY A 133 0.93 6.27 8.15
C GLY A 133 1.29 5.37 6.98
N ILE A 134 0.72 4.17 6.87
CA ILE A 134 0.94 3.27 5.73
C ILE A 134 0.60 3.90 4.38
N TYR A 135 -0.37 4.83 4.31
CA TYR A 135 -0.72 5.49 3.06
C TYR A 135 0.44 6.32 2.49
N ASN A 136 1.29 6.89 3.34
CA ASN A 136 2.49 7.60 2.89
C ASN A 136 3.42 6.66 2.11
N TYR A 137 3.70 5.50 2.69
CA TYR A 137 4.58 4.49 2.10
C TYR A 137 3.95 3.80 0.90
N PHE A 138 2.63 3.59 0.92
CA PHE A 138 1.89 3.07 -0.23
C PHE A 138 1.98 4.01 -1.44
N ILE A 139 1.77 5.31 -1.25
CA ILE A 139 1.90 6.30 -2.33
C ILE A 139 3.33 6.27 -2.90
N CYS A 140 4.36 6.35 -2.04
CA CYS A 140 5.75 6.27 -2.49
C CYS A 140 6.06 4.98 -3.25
N ASN A 141 5.58 3.84 -2.75
CA ASN A 141 5.74 2.55 -3.38
C ASN A 141 5.13 2.52 -4.79
N VAL A 142 3.87 2.94 -4.95
CA VAL A 142 3.20 2.95 -6.27
C VAL A 142 3.94 3.84 -7.27
N LEU A 143 4.43 5.01 -6.84
CA LEU A 143 5.20 5.90 -7.72
C LEU A 143 6.53 5.27 -8.16
N ILE A 144 7.22 4.59 -7.24
CA ILE A 144 8.47 3.88 -7.56
C ILE A 144 8.20 2.68 -8.45
N MET A 145 7.15 1.90 -8.20
CA MET A 145 6.74 0.79 -9.06
C MET A 145 6.49 1.25 -10.50
N LEU A 146 5.79 2.37 -10.69
CA LEU A 146 5.55 2.95 -12.02
C LEU A 146 6.87 3.34 -12.72
N LEU A 147 7.82 3.94 -11.98
CA LEU A 147 9.14 4.27 -12.49
C LEU A 147 9.94 3.01 -12.85
N SER A 148 9.96 2.01 -11.97
CA SER A 148 10.68 0.76 -12.16
C SER A 148 10.14 -0.04 -13.34
N ILE A 149 8.83 -0.13 -13.51
CA ILE A 149 8.21 -0.72 -14.71
C ILE A 149 8.67 0.01 -15.97
N SER A 150 8.65 1.34 -15.95
CA SER A 150 9.06 2.16 -17.10
C SER A 150 10.52 1.92 -17.48
N VAL A 151 11.42 1.88 -16.49
CA VAL A 151 12.84 1.62 -16.68
C VAL A 151 13.07 0.20 -17.19
N LEU A 152 12.48 -0.81 -16.54
CA LEU A 152 12.62 -2.22 -16.92
C LEU A 152 12.04 -2.51 -18.31
N TYR A 153 10.99 -1.79 -18.71
CA TYR A 153 10.43 -1.85 -20.07
C TYR A 153 11.44 -1.37 -21.12
N VAL A 154 12.15 -0.27 -20.87
CA VAL A 154 13.21 0.24 -21.77
C VAL A 154 14.34 -0.79 -21.92
N PHE A 155 14.70 -1.48 -20.84
CA PHE A 155 15.70 -2.54 -20.85
C PHE A 155 15.18 -3.90 -21.36
N LYS A 156 13.90 -3.98 -21.77
CA LYS A 156 13.25 -5.22 -22.24
C LYS A 156 13.40 -6.37 -21.24
N ALA A 157 13.31 -6.08 -19.94
CA ALA A 157 13.36 -7.10 -18.91
C ALA A 157 12.16 -8.05 -19.04
N GLY A 158 12.36 -9.34 -18.74
CA GLY A 158 11.28 -10.31 -18.72
C GLY A 158 10.27 -10.04 -17.59
N ASP A 159 9.01 -10.43 -17.80
CA ASP A 159 7.91 -10.24 -16.83
C ASP A 159 8.24 -10.83 -15.44
N ALA A 160 8.98 -11.95 -15.39
CA ALA A 160 9.42 -12.55 -14.15
C ALA A 160 10.38 -11.64 -13.34
N THR A 161 11.28 -10.94 -14.02
CA THR A 161 12.20 -9.97 -13.40
C THR A 161 11.43 -8.78 -12.86
N VAL A 162 10.49 -8.24 -13.66
CA VAL A 162 9.64 -7.12 -13.21
C VAL A 162 8.85 -7.51 -11.97
N ARG A 163 8.24 -8.71 -11.95
CA ARG A 163 7.52 -9.21 -10.77
C ARG A 163 8.40 -9.26 -9.53
N TRP A 164 9.63 -9.76 -9.63
CA TRP A 164 10.56 -9.80 -8.50
C TRP A 164 10.93 -8.42 -7.98
N VAL A 165 11.17 -7.45 -8.87
CA VAL A 165 11.46 -6.07 -8.48
C VAL A 165 10.27 -5.45 -7.74
N LEU A 166 9.05 -5.62 -8.27
CA LEU A 166 7.84 -5.12 -7.63
C LEU A 166 7.59 -5.74 -6.25
N TRP A 167 7.82 -7.05 -6.08
CA TRP A 167 7.76 -7.68 -4.75
C TRP A 167 8.83 -7.12 -3.80
N ALA A 168 10.05 -6.91 -4.27
CA ALA A 168 11.13 -6.35 -3.46
C ALA A 168 10.81 -4.91 -3.01
N GLU A 169 10.26 -4.07 -3.90
CA GLU A 169 9.81 -2.72 -3.58
C GLU A 169 8.69 -2.73 -2.55
N MET A 170 7.66 -3.56 -2.76
CA MET A 170 6.55 -3.69 -1.83
C MET A 170 7.01 -4.11 -0.44
N ALA A 171 7.92 -5.10 -0.36
CA ALA A 171 8.51 -5.54 0.89
C ALA A 171 9.34 -4.43 1.56
N ALA A 172 10.15 -3.69 0.79
CA ALA A 172 10.97 -2.60 1.32
C ALA A 172 10.12 -1.47 1.90
N PHE A 173 9.08 -1.03 1.19
CA PHE A 173 8.18 0.02 1.67
C PHE A 173 7.31 -0.43 2.85
N TRP A 174 6.89 -1.69 2.87
CA TRP A 174 6.15 -2.26 4.00
C TRP A 174 7.04 -2.37 5.25
N LEU A 175 8.28 -2.85 5.11
CA LEU A 175 9.25 -2.88 6.21
C LEU A 175 9.57 -1.47 6.73
N LEU A 176 9.71 -0.50 5.82
CA LEU A 176 9.92 0.89 6.21
C LEU A 176 8.71 1.43 6.99
N ALA A 177 7.49 1.13 6.57
CA ALA A 177 6.28 1.50 7.30
C ALA A 177 6.27 0.91 8.72
N ILE A 178 6.61 -0.38 8.86
CA ILE A 178 6.72 -1.06 10.16
C ILE A 178 7.76 -0.39 11.06
N VAL A 179 8.97 -0.14 10.55
CA VAL A 179 10.05 0.50 11.31
C VAL A 179 9.63 1.90 11.76
N ARG A 180 8.87 2.61 10.94
CA ARG A 180 8.41 3.98 11.25
C ARG A 180 7.29 3.96 12.27
N GLU A 181 6.38 3.00 12.17
CA GLU A 181 5.35 2.75 13.19
C GLU A 181 5.98 2.33 14.53
N SER A 182 7.00 1.46 14.49
CA SER A 182 7.72 1.02 15.68
C SER A 182 8.39 2.18 16.41
N GLN A 183 9.01 3.10 15.67
CA GLN A 183 9.64 4.30 16.22
C GLN A 183 8.63 5.22 16.91
N ILE A 184 7.39 5.31 16.42
CA ILE A 184 6.34 6.11 17.06
C ILE A 184 5.85 5.39 18.33
N LEU A 185 5.59 4.08 18.25
CA LEU A 185 5.11 3.29 19.39
C LEU A 185 6.12 3.23 20.54
N HIS A 186 7.42 3.17 20.25
CA HIS A 186 8.49 3.09 21.25
C HIS A 186 8.55 4.32 22.16
N VAL A 187 8.04 5.47 21.71
CA VAL A 187 7.91 6.68 22.55
C VAL A 187 6.92 6.47 23.71
N PHE A 188 5.94 5.58 23.54
CA PHE A 188 4.83 5.39 24.48
C PHE A 188 4.84 4.03 25.17
N CYS A 189 5.59 3.06 24.66
CA CYS A 189 5.55 1.67 25.09
C CYS A 189 6.96 1.09 25.25
N SER A 190 7.09 0.06 26.08
CA SER A 190 8.34 -0.71 26.16
C SER A 190 8.58 -1.50 24.87
N THR A 191 9.84 -1.82 24.58
CA THR A 191 10.25 -2.55 23.36
C THR A 191 9.46 -3.84 23.14
N LEU A 192 9.20 -4.62 24.20
CA LEU A 192 8.44 -5.87 24.11
C LEU A 192 6.99 -5.62 23.71
N VAL A 193 6.36 -4.60 24.30
CA VAL A 193 4.98 -4.24 23.98
C VAL A 193 4.89 -3.74 22.55
N THR A 194 5.80 -2.85 22.12
CA THR A 194 5.88 -2.40 20.72
C THR A 194 5.99 -3.59 19.75
N PHE A 195 6.83 -4.58 20.05
CA PHE A 195 6.97 -5.78 19.22
C PHE A 195 5.66 -6.58 19.12
N LEU A 196 4.99 -6.83 20.24
CA LEU A 196 3.68 -7.51 20.28
C LEU A 196 2.62 -6.75 19.47
N TYR A 197 2.60 -5.43 19.57
CA TYR A 197 1.70 -4.57 18.80
C TYR A 197 1.96 -4.69 17.31
N LEU A 198 3.21 -4.64 16.85
CA LEU A 198 3.55 -4.79 15.42
C LEU A 198 3.17 -6.18 14.89
N CYS A 199 3.36 -7.22 15.70
CA CYS A 199 2.94 -8.57 15.33
C CYS A 199 1.41 -8.62 15.09
N GLY A 200 0.63 -7.99 15.97
CA GLY A 200 -0.82 -7.93 15.83
C GLY A 200 -1.31 -6.99 14.72
N LEU A 201 -0.68 -5.84 14.55
CA LEU A 201 -1.14 -4.77 13.65
C LEU A 201 -0.72 -4.94 12.20
N GLU A 202 0.47 -5.51 11.96
CA GLU A 202 1.07 -5.57 10.62
C GLU A 202 1.31 -7.00 10.17
N LEU A 203 1.85 -7.85 11.05
CA LEU A 203 2.21 -9.22 10.69
C LEU A 203 0.96 -10.11 10.53
N LEU A 204 -0.05 -9.94 11.39
CA LEU A 204 -1.30 -10.69 11.31
C LEU A 204 -2.10 -10.41 10.03
N PRO A 205 -2.37 -9.15 9.62
CA PRO A 205 -3.08 -8.90 8.37
C PRO A 205 -2.26 -9.26 7.13
N ALA A 206 -0.94 -9.08 7.15
CA ALA A 206 -0.07 -9.53 6.06
C ALA A 206 -0.07 -11.07 5.95
N GLY A 207 0.03 -11.78 7.09
CA GLY A 207 -0.08 -13.22 7.15
C GLY A 207 -1.43 -13.72 6.65
N ALA A 208 -2.53 -13.09 7.06
CA ALA A 208 -3.87 -13.41 6.57
C ALA A 208 -3.99 -13.25 5.05
N LEU A 209 -3.40 -12.20 4.47
CA LEU A 209 -3.38 -11.97 3.03
C LEU A 209 -2.54 -13.01 2.27
N ILE A 210 -1.37 -13.38 2.81
CA ILE A 210 -0.52 -14.42 2.21
C ILE A 210 -1.23 -15.76 2.26
N VAL A 211 -1.77 -16.12 3.42
CA VAL A 211 -2.55 -17.34 3.62
C VAL A 211 -3.75 -17.35 2.69
N SER A 212 -4.47 -16.24 2.52
CA SER A 212 -5.56 -16.17 1.55
C SER A 212 -5.09 -16.24 0.10
N GLY A 213 -3.84 -15.91 -0.22
CA GLY A 213 -3.28 -16.12 -1.57
C GLY A 213 -2.97 -17.59 -1.86
N PHE A 214 -2.64 -18.37 -0.83
CA PHE A 214 -2.41 -19.82 -0.91
C PHE A 214 -3.67 -20.65 -0.70
N LEU A 215 -4.62 -20.15 0.09
CA LEU A 215 -5.87 -20.81 0.44
C LEU A 215 -7.07 -20.26 -0.33
N LEU A 216 -6.95 -19.20 -1.14
CA LEU A 216 -7.92 -18.80 -2.17
C LEU A 216 -7.24 -18.85 -3.52
#